data_AF-J0NBH8-F1
#
_entry.id   AF-J0NBH8-F1
#
_cell.length_a   1.000
_cell.length_b   1.000
_cell.length_c   1.000
_cell.angle_alpha   90.00
_cell.angle_beta   90.00
_cell.angle_gamma   90.00
#
_symmetry.space_group_name_H-M   'P 1'
#
loop_
_entity.id
_entity.type
_entity.pdbx_description
1 polymer ?
#
loop_
_entity_poly.entity_id
_entity_poly.type
_entity_poly.pdbx_seq_one_letter_code
_entity_poly.pdbx_strand_id
1 'polypeptide(L)'
;MFTINAIVWLFPVLFMLHDFEEIIVVEAWKNRYQAQRIAAKMKKPPFEDLRSTASFSIAVAIEFIVICAISLLSVLMNWYLLWYGLFFGFTVHLLVHGVLCLRFRHYVPGIVTSIPFFPICVYLLYVSSTLFPFTGMEISLFCVLGVVAMLLIVIGLHRAMGAFERLVTAFARER
;
A
#
# COMPACT_ATOMS: atom_id res chain seq x y z
N MET A 1 21.79 10.72 13.58
CA MET A 1 21.90 9.91 12.35
C MET A 1 20.94 8.74 12.48
N PHE A 2 20.02 8.54 11.53
CA PHE A 2 19.25 7.29 11.46
C PHE A 2 20.18 6.15 11.05
N THR A 3 20.06 4.98 11.68
CA THR A 3 20.76 3.79 11.20
C THR A 3 20.03 3.26 9.96
N ILE A 4 20.78 2.62 9.06
CA ILE A 4 20.23 2.09 7.80
C ILE A 4 19.11 1.07 8.05
N ASN A 5 19.27 0.27 9.11
CA ASN A 5 18.27 -0.67 9.57
C ASN A 5 16.98 0.06 10.00
N ALA A 6 17.09 1.20 10.68
CA ALA A 6 15.91 1.98 11.07
C ALA A 6 15.15 2.49 9.84
N ILE A 7 15.85 2.97 8.80
CA ILE A 7 15.23 3.42 7.55
C ILE A 7 14.49 2.27 6.87
N VAL A 8 15.12 1.10 6.78
CA VAL A 8 14.51 -0.08 6.15
C VAL A 8 13.25 -0.52 6.88
N TRP A 9 13.28 -0.55 8.21
CA TRP A 9 12.13 -0.94 9.05
C TRP A 9 11.02 0.12 9.12
N LEU A 10 11.28 1.37 8.74
CA LEU A 10 10.21 2.37 8.61
C LEU A 10 9.22 2.02 7.49
N PHE A 11 9.62 1.26 6.46
CA PHE A 11 8.70 0.87 5.40
C PHE A 11 7.49 0.07 5.93
N PRO A 12 7.64 -1.12 6.55
CA PRO A 12 6.49 -1.86 7.07
C PRO A 12 5.69 -1.06 8.11
N VAL A 13 6.34 -0.20 8.91
CA VAL A 13 5.65 0.66 9.88
C VAL A 13 4.76 1.69 9.18
N LEU A 14 5.29 2.43 8.20
CA LEU A 14 4.54 3.44 7.46
C LEU A 14 3.41 2.82 6.64
N PHE A 15 3.67 1.68 6.00
CA PHE A 15 2.66 0.89 5.30
C PHE A 15 1.52 0.55 6.24
N MET A 16 1.81 -0.07 7.38
CA MET A 16 0.73 -0.58 8.23
C MET A 16 -0.04 0.55 8.92
N LEU A 17 0.61 1.67 9.28
CA LEU A 17 -0.08 2.85 9.79
C LEU A 17 -1.03 3.47 8.75
N HIS A 18 -0.65 3.47 7.48
CA HIS A 18 -1.49 3.94 6.39
C HIS A 18 -2.68 3.01 6.16
N ASP A 19 -2.41 1.72 6.00
CA ASP A 19 -3.44 0.73 5.72
C ASP A 19 -4.38 0.50 6.91
N PHE A 20 -3.98 0.81 8.14
CA PHE A 20 -4.91 0.87 9.28
C PHE A 20 -6.00 1.92 9.06
N GLU A 21 -5.70 3.10 8.53
CA GLU A 21 -6.72 4.09 8.18
C GLU A 21 -7.70 3.50 7.16
N GLU A 22 -7.18 2.84 6.13
CA GLU A 22 -8.01 2.19 5.11
C GLU A 22 -8.94 1.14 5.74
N ILE A 23 -8.37 0.17 6.47
CA ILE A 23 -9.12 -0.93 7.09
C ILE A 23 -10.21 -0.40 8.02
N ILE A 24 -9.88 0.55 8.90
CA ILE A 24 -10.80 1.08 9.91
C ILE A 24 -11.96 1.86 9.25
N VAL A 25 -11.66 2.64 8.21
CA VAL A 25 -12.61 3.65 7.70
C VAL A 25 -13.39 3.14 6.50
N VAL A 26 -12.89 2.17 5.74
CA VAL A 26 -13.45 1.83 4.41
C VAL A 26 -14.91 1.41 4.43
N GLU A 27 -15.37 0.68 5.45
CA GLU A 27 -16.77 0.24 5.54
C GLU A 27 -17.71 1.41 5.86
N ALA A 28 -17.39 2.20 6.88
CA ALA A 28 -18.14 3.40 7.23
C ALA A 28 -18.15 4.40 6.06
N TRP A 29 -17.02 4.53 5.36
CA TRP A 29 -16.90 5.36 4.18
C TRP A 29 -17.78 4.89 3.02
N LYS A 30 -17.78 3.59 2.69
CA LYS A 30 -18.63 3.04 1.63
C LYS A 30 -20.11 3.32 1.87
N ASN A 31 -20.56 3.22 3.13
CA ASN A 31 -21.93 3.52 3.53
C ASN A 31 -22.23 5.03 3.44
N ARG A 32 -21.34 5.88 3.98
CA ARG A 32 -21.50 7.34 3.97
C ARG A 32 -21.55 7.93 2.56
N TYR A 33 -20.74 7.41 1.65
CA TYR A 33 -20.56 7.98 0.30
C TYR A 33 -21.18 7.13 -0.82
N GLN A 34 -22.13 6.24 -0.50
CA GLN A 34 -22.75 5.35 -1.49
C GLN A 34 -23.37 6.12 -2.66
N ALA A 35 -24.15 7.17 -2.38
CA ALA A 35 -24.78 7.98 -3.42
C ALA A 35 -23.74 8.69 -4.31
N GLN A 36 -22.69 9.24 -3.71
CA GLN A 36 -21.60 9.92 -4.42
C GLN A 36 -20.79 8.94 -5.27
N ARG A 37 -20.55 7.71 -4.78
CA ARG A 37 -19.87 6.64 -5.55
C ARG A 37 -20.65 6.27 -6.81
N ILE A 38 -21.97 6.16 -6.72
CA ILE A 38 -22.84 5.91 -7.87
C ILE A 38 -22.83 7.11 -8.84
N ALA A 39 -22.88 8.33 -8.30
CA ALA A 39 -22.92 9.56 -9.09
C ALA A 39 -21.58 9.96 -9.73
N ALA A 40 -20.44 9.46 -9.21
CA ALA A 40 -19.10 9.91 -9.60
C ALA A 40 -18.74 9.63 -11.08
N LYS A 41 -19.54 8.86 -11.82
CA LYS A 41 -19.31 8.45 -13.23
C LYS A 41 -17.88 7.92 -13.47
N MET A 42 -17.23 7.40 -12.43
CA MET A 42 -15.92 6.77 -12.53
C MET A 42 -16.10 5.34 -13.04
N LYS A 43 -15.27 4.91 -14.00
CA LYS A 43 -15.28 3.51 -14.47
C LYS A 43 -15.09 2.51 -13.32
N LYS A 44 -14.33 2.91 -12.29
CA LYS A 44 -14.08 2.12 -11.09
C LYS A 44 -13.97 3.08 -9.90
N PRO A 45 -15.02 3.25 -9.09
CA PRO A 45 -14.95 4.03 -7.85
C PRO A 45 -13.89 3.47 -6.89
N PRO A 46 -13.38 4.29 -5.94
CA PRO A 46 -12.47 3.78 -4.92
C PRO A 46 -13.12 2.64 -4.12
N PHE A 47 -12.33 1.60 -3.83
CA PHE A 47 -12.74 0.42 -3.05
C PHE A 47 -13.93 -0.37 -3.64
N GLU A 48 -14.15 -0.31 -4.96
CA GLU A 48 -15.24 -1.05 -5.62
C GLU A 48 -15.09 -2.58 -5.48
N ASP A 49 -13.87 -3.10 -5.59
CA ASP A 49 -13.60 -4.55 -5.50
C ASP A 49 -13.76 -5.10 -4.07
N LEU A 50 -13.88 -4.22 -3.07
CA LEU A 50 -13.91 -4.60 -1.67
C LEU A 50 -15.19 -5.38 -1.35
N ARG A 51 -15.02 -6.62 -0.92
CA ARG A 51 -16.11 -7.52 -0.51
C ARG A 51 -16.53 -7.28 0.94
N SER A 52 -15.59 -7.41 1.85
CA SER A 52 -15.74 -7.11 3.29
C SER A 52 -14.44 -6.55 3.85
N THR A 53 -14.52 -5.90 5.01
CA THR A 53 -13.36 -5.42 5.77
C THR A 53 -12.44 -6.56 6.17
N ALA A 54 -12.99 -7.75 6.46
CA ALA A 54 -12.20 -8.93 6.81
C ALA A 54 -11.39 -9.46 5.60
N SER A 55 -12.05 -9.62 4.44
CA SER A 55 -11.38 -10.03 3.20
C SER A 55 -10.30 -9.02 2.77
N PHE A 56 -10.58 -7.72 2.93
CA PHE A 56 -9.60 -6.67 2.71
C PHE A 56 -8.41 -6.74 3.68
N SER A 57 -8.67 -6.96 4.97
CA SER A 57 -7.61 -7.09 5.98
C SER A 57 -6.70 -8.29 5.71
N ILE A 58 -7.21 -9.39 5.17
CA ILE A 58 -6.39 -10.53 4.74
C ILE A 58 -5.45 -10.12 3.60
N ALA A 59 -5.95 -9.36 2.61
CA ALA A 59 -5.12 -8.86 1.52
C ALA A 59 -3.99 -7.95 2.04
N VAL A 60 -4.31 -6.98 2.88
CA VAL A 60 -3.33 -6.10 3.54
C VAL A 60 -2.31 -6.89 4.35
N ALA A 61 -2.75 -7.91 5.10
CA ALA A 61 -1.85 -8.76 5.88
C ALA A 61 -0.84 -9.52 5.01
N ILE A 62 -1.27 -10.04 3.85
CA ILE A 62 -0.38 -10.72 2.90
C ILE A 62 0.65 -9.72 2.34
N GLU A 63 0.21 -8.52 1.94
CA GLU A 63 1.11 -7.48 1.43
C GLU A 63 2.11 -7.03 2.50
N PHE A 64 1.65 -6.84 3.74
CA PHE A 64 2.50 -6.53 4.89
C PHE A 64 3.57 -7.60 5.13
N ILE A 65 3.23 -8.89 5.04
CA ILE A 65 4.21 -9.99 5.18
C ILE A 65 5.28 -9.91 4.08
N VAL A 66 4.89 -9.62 2.83
CA VAL A 66 5.84 -9.44 1.72
C VAL A 66 6.79 -8.26 1.99
N ILE A 67 6.25 -7.12 2.44
CA ILE A 67 7.04 -5.93 2.76
C ILE A 67 8.01 -6.22 3.92
N CYS A 68 7.56 -6.90 4.97
CA CYS A 68 8.39 -7.34 6.08
C CYS A 68 9.51 -8.29 5.62
N ALA A 69 9.19 -9.27 4.77
CA ALA A 69 10.17 -10.21 4.25
C ALA A 69 11.24 -9.51 3.42
N ILE A 70 10.86 -8.55 2.57
CA ILE A 70 11.81 -7.79 1.74
C ILE A 70 12.66 -6.85 2.59
N SER A 71 12.08 -6.23 3.62
CA SER A 71 12.81 -5.43 4.59
C SER A 71 13.85 -6.28 5.34
N LEU A 72 13.46 -7.47 5.80
CA LEU A 72 14.35 -8.41 6.45
C LEU A 72 15.48 -8.89 5.53
N LEU A 73 15.16 -9.32 4.31
CA LEU A 73 16.15 -9.75 3.31
C LEU A 73 17.11 -8.61 2.93
N SER A 74 16.63 -7.36 2.92
CA SER A 74 17.49 -6.22 2.66
C SER A 74 18.53 -6.01 3.75
N VAL A 75 18.14 -6.16 5.01
CA VAL A 75 19.07 -6.07 6.15
C VAL A 75 20.05 -7.26 6.17
N LEU A 76 19.58 -8.49 5.90
CA LEU A 76 20.40 -9.70 5.99
C LEU A 76 21.34 -9.89 4.78
N MET A 77 20.86 -9.57 3.58
CA MET A 77 21.53 -9.89 2.31
C MET A 77 21.98 -8.66 1.52
N ASN A 78 21.80 -7.45 2.07
CA ASN A 78 22.10 -6.17 1.42
C ASN A 78 21.28 -5.91 0.14
N TRP A 79 20.07 -6.46 0.03
CA TRP A 79 19.17 -6.29 -1.14
C TRP A 79 18.41 -4.96 -1.16
N TYR A 80 19.11 -3.86 -0.85
CA TYR A 80 18.51 -2.54 -0.65
C TYR A 80 17.89 -1.93 -1.90
N LEU A 81 18.35 -2.29 -3.12
CA LEU A 81 17.69 -1.86 -4.38
C LEU A 81 16.27 -2.42 -4.51
N LEU A 82 16.06 -3.67 -4.08
CA LEU A 82 14.73 -4.29 -4.12
C LEU A 82 13.78 -3.58 -3.14
N TRP A 83 14.24 -3.32 -1.92
CA TRP A 83 13.50 -2.53 -0.93
C TRP A 83 13.21 -1.12 -1.44
N TYR A 84 14.20 -0.45 -2.03
CA TYR A 84 14.06 0.90 -2.57
C TYR A 84 12.96 0.96 -3.64
N GLY A 85 12.99 0.02 -4.60
CA GLY A 85 12.00 -0.05 -5.68
C GLY A 85 10.57 -0.23 -5.17
N LEU A 86 10.36 -1.15 -4.21
CA LEU A 86 9.05 -1.37 -3.62
C LEU A 86 8.60 -0.23 -2.71
N PHE A 87 9.52 0.38 -1.96
CA PHE A 87 9.23 1.56 -1.15
C PHE A 87 8.85 2.76 -2.03
N PHE A 88 9.46 2.89 -3.21
CA PHE A 88 9.02 3.83 -4.23
C PHE A 88 7.60 3.50 -4.74
N GLY A 89 7.30 2.22 -4.99
CA GLY A 89 5.95 1.76 -5.29
C GLY A 89 4.93 2.21 -4.24
N PHE A 90 5.21 1.97 -2.96
CA PHE A 90 4.38 2.43 -1.85
C PHE A 90 4.25 3.97 -1.82
N THR A 91 5.33 4.70 -2.10
CA THR A 91 5.28 6.17 -2.18
C THR A 91 4.34 6.64 -3.30
N VAL A 92 4.31 5.94 -4.44
CA VAL A 92 3.36 6.18 -5.53
C VAL A 92 1.92 5.85 -5.10
N HIS A 93 1.71 4.77 -4.32
CA HIS A 93 0.38 4.43 -3.76
C HIS A 93 -0.21 5.56 -2.91
N LEU A 94 0.59 6.21 -2.05
CA LEU A 94 0.15 7.39 -1.29
C LEU A 94 -0.31 8.54 -2.21
N LEU A 95 0.37 8.74 -3.33
CA LEU A 95 -0.02 9.74 -4.32
C LEU A 95 -1.31 9.36 -5.06
N VAL A 96 -1.55 8.07 -5.29
CA VAL A 96 -2.81 7.57 -5.87
C VAL A 96 -4.00 7.99 -5.00
N HIS A 97 -3.90 7.92 -3.67
CA HIS A 97 -4.95 8.41 -2.77
C HIS A 97 -5.22 9.91 -2.93
N GLY A 98 -4.17 10.71 -3.09
CA GLY A 98 -4.32 12.14 -3.43
C GLY A 98 -5.10 12.35 -4.72
N VAL A 99 -4.72 11.62 -5.78
CA VAL A 99 -5.42 11.69 -7.09
C VAL A 99 -6.87 11.21 -6.98
N LEU A 100 -7.13 10.13 -6.24
CA LEU A 100 -8.48 9.61 -6.01
C LEU A 100 -9.33 10.60 -5.23
N CYS A 101 -8.80 11.21 -4.17
CA CYS A 101 -9.48 12.24 -3.40
C CYS A 101 -9.85 13.45 -4.27
N LEU A 102 -8.93 13.94 -5.10
CA LEU A 102 -9.19 15.06 -6.02
C LEU A 102 -10.27 14.73 -7.07
N ARG A 103 -10.23 13.52 -7.64
CA ARG A 103 -11.22 13.06 -8.64
C ARG A 103 -12.58 12.79 -8.02
N PHE A 104 -12.61 12.16 -6.84
CA PHE A 104 -13.84 11.83 -6.13
C PHE A 104 -14.47 13.05 -5.42
N ARG A 105 -13.68 14.11 -5.19
CA ARG A 105 -14.06 15.38 -4.54
C ARG A 105 -14.62 15.24 -3.13
N HIS A 106 -14.33 14.10 -2.50
CA HIS A 106 -14.67 13.81 -1.12
C HIS A 106 -13.50 13.05 -0.51
N TYR A 107 -13.49 12.95 0.82
CA TYR A 107 -12.57 12.09 1.55
C TYR A 107 -12.53 10.67 0.94
N VAL A 108 -11.35 10.06 0.91
CA VAL A 108 -11.11 8.67 0.49
C VAL A 108 -10.25 8.03 1.59
N PRO A 109 -10.57 6.81 2.07
CA PRO A 109 -9.76 6.12 3.06
C PRO A 109 -8.28 6.06 2.65
N GLY A 110 -7.39 6.44 3.55
CA GLY A 110 -5.95 6.50 3.32
C GLY A 110 -5.42 7.91 3.06
N ILE A 111 -6.28 8.90 2.79
CA ILE A 111 -5.83 10.26 2.45
C ILE A 111 -5.19 10.99 3.65
N VAL A 112 -5.70 10.77 4.87
CA VAL A 112 -5.24 11.52 6.06
C VAL A 112 -3.80 11.15 6.40
N THR A 113 -3.45 9.87 6.32
CA THR A 113 -2.10 9.35 6.50
C THR A 113 -1.22 9.58 5.27
N SER A 114 -1.77 9.55 4.05
CA SER A 114 -1.00 9.82 2.82
C SER A 114 -0.40 11.23 2.80
N ILE A 115 -1.11 12.25 3.28
CA ILE A 115 -0.63 13.65 3.28
C ILE A 115 0.71 13.82 4.01
N PRO A 116 0.86 13.41 5.30
CA PRO A 116 2.13 13.49 6.00
C PRO A 116 3.13 12.40 5.57
N PHE A 117 2.67 11.21 5.20
CA PHE A 117 3.59 10.11 4.86
C PHE A 117 4.26 10.30 3.50
N PHE A 118 3.60 10.92 2.53
CA PHE A 118 4.19 11.19 1.22
C PHE A 118 5.51 11.99 1.29
N PRO A 119 5.58 13.18 1.91
CA PRO A 119 6.85 13.90 2.03
C PRO A 119 7.89 13.16 2.87
N ILE A 120 7.47 12.40 3.88
CA ILE A 120 8.38 11.54 4.67
C ILE A 120 9.00 10.46 3.77
N CYS A 121 8.19 9.76 2.98
CA CYS A 121 8.66 8.70 2.09
C CYS A 121 9.59 9.25 0.99
N VAL A 122 9.25 10.40 0.40
CA VAL A 122 10.13 11.09 -0.56
C VAL A 122 11.47 11.44 0.08
N TYR A 123 11.47 11.96 1.31
CA TYR A 123 12.70 12.24 2.04
C TYR A 123 13.52 10.97 2.33
N LEU A 124 12.88 9.87 2.74
CA LEU A 124 13.56 8.60 2.99
C LEU A 124 14.14 7.98 1.72
N LEU A 125 13.46 8.12 0.57
CA LEU A 125 14.00 7.73 -0.74
C LEU A 125 15.24 8.55 -1.08
N TYR A 126 15.18 9.88 -0.91
CA TYR A 126 16.34 10.74 -1.13
C TYR A 126 17.52 10.37 -0.22
N VAL A 127 17.30 10.19 1.08
CA VAL A 127 18.36 9.77 2.02
C VAL A 127 18.95 8.43 1.57
N SER A 128 18.10 7.46 1.22
CA SER A 128 18.54 6.13 0.78
C SER A 128 19.37 6.20 -0.51
N SER A 129 19.01 7.03 -1.49
CA SER A 129 19.78 7.17 -2.73
C SER A 129 21.15 7.82 -2.53
N THR A 130 21.34 8.56 -1.44
CA THR A 130 22.65 9.12 -1.05
C THR A 130 23.48 8.20 -0.16
N LEU A 131 22.84 7.30 0.59
CA LEU A 131 23.51 6.36 1.50
C LEU A 131 24.09 5.15 0.76
N PHE A 132 23.42 4.71 -0.30
CA PHE A 132 23.85 3.57 -1.09
C PHE A 132 24.52 4.00 -2.39
N PRO A 133 25.53 3.27 -2.87
CA PRO A 133 26.21 3.57 -4.14
C PRO A 133 25.39 3.11 -5.36
N PHE A 134 24.10 3.44 -5.40
CA PHE A 134 23.23 3.10 -6.52
C PHE A 134 23.49 4.03 -7.69
N THR A 135 23.55 3.48 -8.89
CA THR A 135 23.54 4.27 -10.13
C THR A 135 22.14 4.77 -10.44
N GLY A 136 22.04 5.89 -11.16
CA GLY A 136 20.73 6.42 -11.60
C GLY A 136 19.94 5.45 -12.48
N MET A 137 20.64 4.59 -13.23
CA MET A 137 20.02 3.53 -14.04
C MET A 137 19.40 2.43 -13.17
N GLU A 138 20.12 1.96 -12.13
CA GLU A 138 19.59 0.97 -11.19
C GLU A 138 18.37 1.51 -10.45
N ILE A 139 18.44 2.75 -9.95
CA ILE A 139 17.30 3.40 -9.29
C ILE A 139 16.09 3.43 -10.24
N SER A 140 16.28 3.90 -11.47
CA SER A 140 15.18 4.02 -12.43
C SER A 140 14.55 2.67 -12.76
N LEU A 141 15.39 1.64 -12.99
CA LEU A 141 14.93 0.29 -13.28
C LEU A 141 14.14 -0.29 -12.10
N PHE A 142 14.69 -0.22 -10.88
CA PHE A 142 14.06 -0.80 -9.70
C PHE A 142 12.79 -0.05 -9.27
N CYS A 143 12.70 1.27 -9.49
CA CYS A 143 11.46 2.02 -9.32
C CYS A 143 10.35 1.49 -10.25
N VAL A 144 10.65 1.28 -11.53
CA VAL A 144 9.69 0.71 -12.49
C VAL A 144 9.30 -0.70 -12.09
N LEU A 145 10.28 -1.56 -11.79
CA LEU A 145 10.04 -2.94 -11.36
C LEU A 145 9.22 -3.00 -10.07
N GLY A 146 9.50 -2.12 -9.10
CA GLY A 146 8.78 -2.04 -7.84
C GLY A 146 7.32 -1.63 -8.02
N VAL A 147 7.05 -0.62 -8.83
CA VAL A 147 5.67 -0.23 -9.18
C VAL A 147 4.94 -1.38 -9.88
N VAL A 148 5.58 -2.02 -10.86
CA VAL A 148 4.99 -3.16 -11.58
C VAL A 148 4.71 -4.32 -10.62
N ALA A 149 5.66 -4.67 -9.75
CA ALA A 149 5.51 -5.72 -8.77
C ALA A 149 4.35 -5.45 -7.80
N MET A 150 4.26 -4.24 -7.26
CA MET A 150 3.17 -3.83 -6.37
C MET A 150 1.81 -3.91 -7.09
N LEU A 151 1.72 -3.42 -8.33
CA LEU A 151 0.49 -3.53 -9.12
C LEU A 151 0.07 -4.99 -9.35
N LEU A 152 1.02 -5.88 -9.66
CA LEU A 152 0.74 -7.29 -9.84
C LEU A 152 0.26 -7.96 -8.54
N ILE A 153 0.88 -7.62 -7.41
CA ILE A 153 0.47 -8.07 -6.08
C ILE A 153 -0.96 -7.62 -5.80
N VAL A 154 -1.26 -6.32 -5.91
CA VAL A 154 -2.60 -5.76 -5.65
C VAL A 154 -3.66 -6.37 -6.56
N ILE A 155 -3.36 -6.54 -7.86
CA ILE A 155 -4.28 -7.20 -8.80
C ILE A 155 -4.54 -8.66 -8.38
N GLY A 156 -3.49 -9.38 -7.98
CA GLY A 156 -3.60 -10.75 -7.48
C GLY A 156 -4.47 -10.83 -6.22
N LEU A 157 -4.23 -9.94 -5.26
CA LEU A 157 -4.98 -9.87 -4.01
C LEU A 157 -6.45 -9.51 -4.25
N HIS A 158 -6.74 -8.52 -5.10
CA HIS A 158 -8.11 -8.17 -5.47
C HIS A 158 -8.86 -9.36 -6.11
N ARG A 159 -8.20 -10.12 -6.98
CA ARG A 159 -8.78 -11.35 -7.55
C ARG A 159 -9.03 -12.43 -6.49
N ALA A 160 -8.18 -12.49 -5.47
CA ALA A 160 -8.28 -13.45 -4.36
C ALA A 160 -9.32 -13.04 -3.29
N MET A 161 -9.78 -11.79 -3.24
CA MET A 161 -10.73 -11.31 -2.21
C MET A 161 -12.00 -12.15 -2.10
N GLY A 162 -12.50 -12.70 -3.22
CA GLY A 162 -13.66 -13.59 -3.19
C GLY A 162 -13.39 -14.93 -2.50
N ALA A 163 -12.16 -15.45 -2.57
CA ALA A 163 -11.74 -16.63 -1.84
C ALA A 163 -11.55 -16.33 -0.34
N PHE A 164 -10.96 -15.18 -0.02
CA PHE A 164 -10.81 -14.72 1.37
C PHE A 164 -12.16 -14.55 2.05
N GLU A 165 -13.16 -14.01 1.34
CA GLU A 165 -14.52 -13.89 1.85
C GLU A 165 -15.13 -15.26 2.19
N ARG A 166 -14.94 -16.26 1.32
CA ARG A 166 -15.40 -17.63 1.57
C ARG A 166 -14.70 -18.26 2.78
N LEU A 167 -13.40 -18.00 2.94
CA LEU A 167 -12.63 -18.50 4.08
C LEU A 167 -13.16 -17.93 5.40
N VAL A 168 -13.35 -16.62 5.47
CA VAL A 168 -13.87 -15.94 6.67
C VAL A 168 -15.30 -16.41 7.00
N THR A 169 -16.16 -16.52 5.98
CA THR A 169 -17.54 -16.98 6.18
C THR A 169 -17.64 -18.46 6.55
N ALA A 170 -16.72 -19.31 6.08
CA ALA A 170 -16.64 -20.71 6.49
C ALA A 170 -16.25 -20.83 7.97
N PHE A 171 -15.22 -20.09 8.41
CA PHE A 171 -14.82 -20.04 9.82
C PHE A 171 -15.97 -19.60 10.74
N ALA A 172 -16.78 -18.61 10.32
CA ALA A 172 -17.94 -18.16 11.08
C ALA A 172 -19.10 -19.19 11.17
N ARG A 173 -19.12 -20.19 10.27
CA ARG A 173 -20.17 -21.22 10.20
C ARG A 173 -19.81 -22.51 10.94
N GLU A 174 -18.54 -22.74 11.24
CA GLU A 174 -18.10 -23.86 12.08
C GLU A 174 -18.58 -23.63 13.52
N ARG A 175 -19.72 -24.25 13.85
CA ARG A 175 -20.25 -24.45 15.20
C ARG A 175 -20.36 -25.94 15.48
#